data_AF-A0A1G1AJQ8-F1
#
_entry.id   AF-A0A1G1AJQ8-F1
#
_cell.length_a   1.000
_cell.length_b   1.000
_cell.length_c   1.000
_cell.angle_alpha   90.00
_cell.angle_beta   90.00
_cell.angle_gamma   90.00
#
_symmetry.space_group_name_H-M   'P 1'
#
loop_
_entity.id
_entity.type
_entity.pdbx_description
1 polymer ?
#
loop_
_entity_poly.entity_id
_entity_poly.type
_entity_poly.pdbx_seq_one_letter_code
_entity_poly.pdbx_strand_id
1 'polypeptide(L)'
;MGTDIYMEWQGKTEADNDKQMEAILSVAGNVGYLRASIHMINENAVLRTVFPEKYWNERSKDEYDFKAGFEKLERLGIEYLQAVISGKEMEEPEGSNNLASGKQAAAAISQALAKAGWKLGGNEQIQVYCGKVEDFREAVEWLNEVFYFFEFGIRLQEKGLKPFPYISW
;
A
#
# COMPACT_ATOMS: atom_id res chain seq x y z
N MET A 1 -8.60 6.84 -15.63
CA MET A 1 -7.30 7.46 -15.31
C MET A 1 -6.97 7.09 -13.87
N GLY A 2 -5.71 6.82 -13.57
CA GLY A 2 -5.28 6.30 -12.26
C GLY A 2 -3.77 6.08 -12.26
N THR A 3 -3.23 5.74 -11.09
CA THR A 3 -1.83 5.43 -10.87
C THR A 3 -1.57 3.95 -11.09
N ASP A 4 -0.66 3.64 -11.99
CA ASP A 4 -0.09 2.32 -12.23
C ASP A 4 1.40 2.35 -11.84
N ILE A 5 1.82 1.40 -11.01
CA ILE A 5 3.22 1.28 -10.58
C ILE A 5 3.74 -0.09 -10.97
N TYR A 6 4.82 -0.09 -11.74
CA TYR A 6 5.51 -1.28 -12.21
C TYR A 6 6.85 -1.39 -11.50
N MET A 7 7.18 -2.57 -11.00
CA MET A 7 8.51 -2.84 -10.52
C MET A 7 9.42 -3.17 -11.70
N GLU A 8 10.51 -2.42 -11.82
CA GLU A 8 11.60 -2.67 -12.74
C GLU A 8 12.80 -3.22 -11.96
N TRP A 9 13.62 -4.04 -12.60
CA TRP A 9 14.87 -4.55 -12.03
C TRP A 9 15.84 -4.99 -13.12
N GLN A 10 17.11 -5.10 -12.75
CA GLN A 10 18.15 -5.55 -13.65
C GLN A 10 17.91 -7.02 -14.06
N GLY A 11 17.79 -7.25 -15.37
CA GLY A 11 17.56 -8.59 -15.92
C GLY A 11 16.09 -9.02 -15.95
N LYS A 12 15.14 -8.10 -15.76
CA LYS A 12 13.71 -8.34 -16.00
C LYS A 12 13.48 -8.86 -17.43
N THR A 13 12.73 -9.96 -17.54
CA THR A 13 12.43 -10.60 -18.83
C THR A 13 11.12 -10.10 -19.42
N GLU A 14 10.90 -10.35 -20.72
CA GLU A 14 9.62 -10.07 -21.38
C GLU A 14 8.46 -10.81 -20.71
N ALA A 15 8.66 -12.08 -20.34
CA ALA A 15 7.66 -12.86 -19.61
C ALA A 15 7.33 -12.30 -18.22
N ASP A 16 8.25 -11.62 -17.55
CA ASP A 16 7.97 -10.93 -16.29
C ASP A 16 7.14 -9.66 -16.53
N ASN A 17 7.42 -8.96 -17.63
CA ASN A 17 6.63 -7.80 -18.05
C ASN A 17 5.21 -8.20 -18.41
N ASP A 18 5.03 -9.29 -19.17
CA ASP A 18 3.71 -9.81 -19.55
C ASP A 18 2.89 -10.17 -18.30
N LYS A 19 3.51 -10.83 -17.31
CA LYS A 19 2.85 -11.13 -16.03
C LYS A 19 2.36 -9.88 -15.32
N GLN A 20 3.11 -8.78 -15.34
CA GLN A 20 2.69 -7.52 -14.73
C GLN A 20 1.52 -6.90 -15.49
N MET A 21 1.56 -6.93 -16.82
CA MET A 21 0.53 -6.34 -17.68
C MET A 21 -0.80 -7.12 -17.61
N GLU A 22 -0.72 -8.44 -17.42
CA GLU A 22 -1.88 -9.33 -17.30
C GLU A 22 -2.41 -9.44 -15.86
N ALA A 23 -1.70 -8.85 -14.89
CA ALA A 23 -2.04 -9.03 -13.49
C ALA A 23 -3.39 -8.40 -13.13
N ILE A 24 -4.26 -9.22 -12.54
CA ILE A 24 -5.45 -8.75 -11.85
C ILE A 24 -5.09 -8.31 -10.42
N LEU A 25 -5.92 -7.45 -9.83
CA LEU A 25 -5.61 -6.79 -8.55
C LEU A 25 -5.18 -7.78 -7.46
N SER A 26 -5.85 -8.93 -7.31
CA SER A 26 -5.60 -9.91 -6.24
C SER A 26 -4.25 -10.67 -6.30
N VAL A 27 -3.43 -10.41 -7.32
CA VAL A 27 -2.09 -11.00 -7.46
C VAL A 27 -1.05 -9.99 -7.95
N ALA A 28 -1.46 -8.75 -8.18
CA ALA A 28 -0.65 -7.70 -8.81
C ALA A 28 0.65 -7.45 -8.04
N GLY A 29 0.56 -7.35 -6.71
CA GLY A 29 1.72 -7.08 -5.86
C GLY A 29 2.78 -8.18 -5.98
N ASN A 30 2.35 -9.44 -6.08
CA ASN A 30 3.25 -10.59 -6.16
C ASN A 30 4.10 -10.64 -7.43
N VAL A 31 3.67 -9.95 -8.49
CA VAL A 31 4.42 -9.83 -9.75
C VAL A 31 5.09 -8.47 -9.91
N GLY A 32 5.02 -7.62 -8.89
CA GLY A 32 5.61 -6.28 -8.94
C GLY A 32 4.74 -5.29 -9.73
N TYR A 33 3.43 -5.36 -9.59
CA TYR A 33 2.50 -4.39 -10.15
C TYR A 33 1.55 -3.85 -9.07
N LEU A 34 1.22 -2.57 -9.11
CA LEU A 34 0.18 -1.95 -8.29
C LEU A 34 -0.67 -1.03 -9.14
N ARG A 35 -1.94 -0.91 -8.76
CA ARG A 35 -2.89 0.03 -9.37
C ARG A 35 -3.70 0.72 -8.28
N ALA A 36 -3.92 2.02 -8.45
CA ALA A 36 -4.90 2.80 -7.72
C ALA A 36 -5.66 3.70 -8.71
N SER A 37 -6.98 3.63 -8.75
CA SER A 37 -7.76 4.51 -9.62
C SER A 37 -7.70 5.97 -9.13
N ILE A 38 -8.02 6.95 -9.98
CA ILE A 38 -8.05 8.37 -9.57
C ILE A 38 -9.03 8.66 -8.41
N HIS A 39 -10.02 7.81 -8.19
CA HIS A 39 -11.01 7.97 -7.11
C HIS A 39 -10.58 7.26 -5.81
N MET A 40 -9.50 6.49 -5.85
CA MET A 40 -8.92 5.84 -4.68
C MET A 40 -7.98 6.82 -3.96
N ILE A 41 -8.58 7.85 -3.34
CA ILE A 41 -7.88 9.02 -2.79
C ILE A 41 -6.86 8.58 -1.74
N ASN A 42 -7.28 7.75 -0.78
CA ASN A 42 -6.44 7.29 0.32
C ASN A 42 -5.30 6.38 -0.15
N GLU A 43 -5.56 5.53 -1.13
CA GLU A 43 -4.59 4.63 -1.74
C GLU A 43 -3.52 5.41 -2.48
N ASN A 44 -3.91 6.42 -3.27
CA ASN A 44 -2.95 7.31 -3.91
C ASN A 44 -2.11 8.08 -2.87
N ALA A 45 -2.72 8.53 -1.76
CA ALA A 45 -1.99 9.17 -0.67
C ALA A 45 -0.96 8.24 -0.02
N VAL A 46 -1.32 6.96 0.22
CA VAL A 46 -0.36 5.94 0.71
C VAL A 46 0.80 5.79 -0.28
N LEU A 47 0.52 5.60 -1.56
CA LEU A 47 1.57 5.40 -2.58
C LEU A 47 2.50 6.60 -2.67
N ARG A 48 1.96 7.83 -2.68
CA ARG A 48 2.75 9.07 -2.69
C ARG A 48 3.59 9.24 -1.43
N THR A 49 3.08 8.76 -0.30
CA THR A 49 3.82 8.82 0.96
C THR A 49 4.96 7.82 0.96
N VAL A 50 4.75 6.59 0.48
CA VAL A 50 5.80 5.56 0.51
C VAL A 50 6.87 5.83 -0.56
N PHE A 51 6.50 6.20 -1.78
CA PHE A 51 7.47 6.42 -2.86
C PHE A 51 7.96 7.88 -2.94
N PRO A 52 9.28 8.12 -2.87
CA PRO A 52 9.84 9.46 -2.98
C PRO A 52 9.50 10.17 -4.30
N GLU A 53 9.41 11.49 -4.26
CA GLU A 53 9.01 12.36 -5.37
C GLU A 53 9.80 12.11 -6.68
N LYS A 54 11.09 11.78 -6.58
CA LYS A 54 11.95 11.50 -7.75
C LYS A 54 11.42 10.36 -8.64
N TYR A 55 10.64 9.43 -8.10
CA TYR A 55 10.04 8.35 -8.90
C TYR A 55 8.76 8.80 -9.62
N TRP A 56 8.08 9.83 -9.11
CA TRP A 56 6.86 10.39 -9.69
C TRP A 56 7.14 11.39 -10.80
N ASN A 57 8.09 12.30 -10.58
CA ASN A 57 8.33 13.45 -11.46
C ASN A 57 9.50 13.22 -12.42
N GLU A 58 10.58 12.62 -11.92
CA GLU A 58 11.82 12.47 -12.70
C GLU A 58 11.95 11.09 -13.36
N ARG A 59 11.05 10.16 -13.01
CA ARG A 59 11.10 8.74 -13.43
C ARG A 59 12.49 8.14 -13.16
N SER A 60 13.03 8.44 -11.98
CA SER A 60 14.33 7.93 -11.54
C SER A 60 14.39 6.41 -11.70
N LYS A 61 15.52 5.92 -12.22
CA LYS A 61 15.84 4.49 -12.33
C LYS A 61 16.82 4.02 -11.27
N ASP A 62 17.03 4.85 -10.24
CA ASP A 62 17.89 4.50 -9.13
C ASP A 62 17.22 3.40 -8.31
N GLU A 63 18.03 2.47 -7.82
CA GLU A 63 17.59 1.45 -6.88
C GLU A 63 16.81 2.08 -5.72
N TYR A 64 15.65 1.50 -5.44
CA TYR A 64 14.81 1.90 -4.32
C TYR A 64 15.05 0.97 -3.13
N ASP A 65 15.16 1.54 -1.93
CA ASP A 65 15.29 0.77 -0.69
C ASP A 65 13.92 0.23 -0.24
N PHE A 66 13.55 -0.96 -0.74
CA PHE A 66 12.28 -1.58 -0.40
C PHE A 66 12.21 -2.02 1.07
N LYS A 67 13.34 -2.30 1.74
CA LYS A 67 13.33 -2.63 3.17
C LYS A 67 12.94 -1.41 3.99
N ALA A 68 13.59 -0.26 3.77
CA ALA A 68 13.24 0.98 4.45
C ALA A 68 11.81 1.44 4.11
N GLY A 69 11.39 1.25 2.86
CA GLY A 69 10.02 1.54 2.44
C GLY A 69 8.96 0.63 3.06
N PHE A 70 9.27 -0.65 3.29
CA PHE A 70 8.37 -1.61 3.96
C PHE A 70 8.11 -1.21 5.41
N GLU A 71 9.14 -0.81 6.15
CA GLU A 71 8.98 -0.29 7.53
C GLU A 71 8.09 0.97 7.58
N LYS A 72 8.14 1.79 6.53
CA LYS A 72 7.24 2.94 6.37
C LYS A 72 5.81 2.49 6.08
N LEU A 73 5.64 1.51 5.18
CA LEU A 73 4.36 0.93 4.82
C LEU A 73 3.65 0.28 6.00
N GLU A 74 4.36 -0.43 6.89
CA GLU A 74 3.75 -1.07 8.07
C GLU A 74 2.99 -0.06 8.95
N ARG A 75 3.55 1.15 9.13
CA ARG A 75 2.89 2.22 9.88
C ARG A 75 1.75 2.86 9.09
N LEU A 76 1.98 3.14 7.81
CA LEU A 76 0.98 3.79 6.95
C LEU A 76 -0.23 2.91 6.68
N GLY A 77 -0.05 1.59 6.58
CA GLY A 77 -1.15 0.65 6.40
C GLY A 77 -2.17 0.73 7.54
N ILE A 78 -1.69 1.02 8.76
CA ILE A 78 -2.58 1.25 9.90
C ILE A 78 -3.38 2.54 9.73
N GLU A 79 -2.71 3.64 9.42
CA GLU A 79 -3.33 4.96 9.23
C GLU A 79 -4.35 4.93 8.09
N TYR A 80 -4.01 4.23 7.01
CA TYR A 80 -4.89 3.98 5.86
C TYR A 80 -6.17 3.26 6.25
N LEU A 81 -6.08 2.12 6.96
CA LEU A 81 -7.27 1.39 7.39
C LEU A 81 -8.14 2.22 8.35
N GLN A 82 -7.53 3.03 9.22
CA GLN A 82 -8.28 3.95 10.08
C GLN A 82 -9.00 5.05 9.29
N ALA A 83 -8.36 5.61 8.27
CA ALA A 83 -8.95 6.61 7.38
C ALA A 83 -10.18 6.03 6.67
N VAL A 84 -10.06 4.82 6.11
CA VAL A 84 -11.17 4.08 5.47
C VAL A 84 -12.32 3.84 6.45
N ILE A 85 -12.06 3.32 7.66
CA ILE A 85 -13.12 3.04 8.64
C ILE A 85 -13.81 4.31 9.12
N SER A 86 -13.05 5.40 9.27
CA SER A 86 -13.58 6.68 9.75
C SER A 86 -14.24 7.53 8.65
N GLY A 87 -14.16 7.10 7.38
CA GLY A 87 -14.62 7.87 6.23
C GLY A 87 -13.85 9.18 6.05
N LYS A 88 -12.61 9.25 6.55
CA LYS A 88 -11.73 10.40 6.42
C LYS A 88 -10.73 10.18 5.30
N GLU A 89 -10.37 11.27 4.63
CA GLU A 89 -9.26 11.27 3.71
C GLU A 89 -7.93 11.32 4.49
N MET A 90 -6.94 10.57 4.03
CA MET A 90 -5.57 10.73 4.51
C MET A 90 -5.03 12.08 4.04
N GLU A 91 -4.40 12.82 4.94
CA GLU A 91 -3.69 14.04 4.57
C GLU A 91 -2.50 13.64 3.68
N GLU A 92 -2.41 14.19 2.47
CA GLU A 92 -1.19 14.10 1.69
C GLU A 92 -0.06 14.75 2.51
N PRO A 93 1.12 14.14 2.63
CA PRO A 93 2.19 14.71 3.41
C PRO A 93 2.73 15.96 2.71
N GLU A 94 2.19 17.13 3.08
CA GLU A 94 2.92 18.40 2.95
C GLU A 94 4.09 18.36 3.96
N GLY A 95 5.18 17.71 3.57
CA GLY A 95 6.50 17.82 4.22
C GLY A 95 6.51 17.80 5.76
N SER A 96 6.03 16.74 6.42
CA SER A 96 6.19 16.64 7.88
C SER A 96 6.56 15.24 8.38
N ASN A 97 7.70 15.18 9.06
CA ASN A 97 8.33 14.03 9.71
C ASN A 97 7.76 13.78 11.13
N ASN A 98 6.44 13.69 11.31
CA ASN A 98 5.88 13.44 12.64
C ASN A 98 5.45 11.97 12.83
N LEU A 99 6.45 11.19 13.25
CA LEU A 99 6.42 9.77 13.53
C LEU A 99 5.98 9.53 14.99
N ALA A 100 4.68 9.37 15.25
CA ALA A 100 4.16 9.13 16.60
C ALA A 100 3.44 7.77 16.76
N SER A 101 4.25 6.74 17.08
CA SER A 101 3.93 5.54 17.87
C SER A 101 2.90 4.52 17.32
N GLY A 102 3.39 3.51 16.60
CA GLY A 102 2.61 2.36 16.09
C GLY A 102 1.87 1.49 17.12
N LYS A 103 2.08 1.67 18.44
CA LYS A 103 1.34 0.92 19.48
C LYS A 103 -0.06 1.46 19.74
N GLN A 104 -0.28 2.76 19.67
CA GLN A 104 -1.63 3.34 19.77
C GLN A 104 -2.44 3.06 18.51
N ALA A 105 -1.76 3.05 17.37
CA ALA A 105 -2.33 2.80 16.06
C ALA A 105 -2.84 1.34 15.93
N ALA A 106 -2.06 0.35 16.40
CA ALA A 106 -2.49 -1.05 16.46
C ALA A 106 -3.72 -1.29 17.36
N ALA A 107 -3.78 -0.63 18.52
CA ALA A 107 -4.94 -0.71 19.42
C ALA A 107 -6.18 -0.08 18.80
N ALA A 108 -6.03 1.03 18.07
CA ALA A 108 -7.11 1.66 17.34
C ALA A 108 -7.61 0.81 16.16
N ILE A 109 -6.74 0.06 15.47
CA ILE A 109 -7.19 -0.93 14.46
C ILE A 109 -7.92 -2.09 15.10
N SER A 110 -7.39 -2.69 16.18
CA SER A 110 -8.11 -3.77 16.87
C SER A 110 -9.48 -3.29 17.37
N GLN A 111 -9.57 -2.05 17.86
CA GLN A 111 -10.86 -1.43 18.18
C GLN A 111 -11.73 -1.19 16.94
N ALA A 112 -11.18 -0.71 15.83
CA ALA A 112 -11.95 -0.40 14.63
C ALA A 112 -12.45 -1.68 13.92
N LEU A 113 -11.63 -2.74 13.87
CA LEU A 113 -12.00 -4.09 13.45
C LEU A 113 -13.07 -4.70 14.36
N ALA A 114 -12.89 -4.60 15.68
CA ALA A 114 -13.89 -5.07 16.64
C ALA A 114 -15.22 -4.31 16.49
N LYS A 115 -15.16 -3.00 16.25
CA LYS A 115 -16.33 -2.16 15.99
C LYS A 115 -16.97 -2.43 14.61
N ALA A 116 -16.20 -2.89 13.61
CA ALA A 116 -16.69 -3.31 12.28
C ALA A 116 -17.27 -4.75 12.26
N GLY A 117 -17.40 -5.41 13.42
CA GLY A 117 -17.97 -6.76 13.54
C GLY A 117 -16.99 -7.90 13.27
N TRP A 118 -15.72 -7.59 13.01
CA TRP A 118 -14.65 -8.58 12.89
C TRP A 118 -14.09 -8.88 14.29
N LYS A 119 -14.53 -9.99 14.89
CA LYS A 119 -14.00 -10.45 16.19
C LYS A 119 -12.68 -11.19 16.01
N LEU A 120 -11.58 -10.55 16.38
CA LEU A 120 -10.44 -11.28 16.97
C LEU A 120 -10.85 -11.63 18.40
N GLY A 121 -11.53 -12.77 18.57
CA GLY A 121 -11.84 -13.41 19.86
C GLY A 121 -12.21 -12.48 21.03
N GLY A 122 -13.49 -12.15 21.19
CA GLY A 122 -13.99 -11.49 22.41
C GLY A 122 -15.31 -10.75 22.17
N ASN A 123 -16.31 -11.04 22.99
CA ASN A 123 -17.68 -10.54 22.85
C ASN A 123 -17.82 -9.07 23.25
N GLU A 124 -18.28 -8.21 22.33
CA GLU A 124 -19.34 -7.20 22.54
C GLU A 124 -19.61 -6.44 21.22
N GLN A 125 -20.89 -6.30 20.85
CA GLN A 125 -21.32 -5.69 19.58
C GLN A 125 -21.44 -4.17 19.71
N ILE A 126 -20.60 -3.43 18.98
CA ILE A 126 -20.75 -1.99 18.74
C ILE A 126 -21.09 -1.83 17.25
N GLN A 127 -22.17 -1.12 16.92
CA GLN A 127 -22.53 -0.81 15.53
C GLN A 127 -21.63 0.31 14.98
N VAL A 128 -20.88 0.03 13.92
CA VAL A 128 -20.14 1.02 13.11
C VAL A 128 -20.89 1.33 11.85
N TYR A 129 -20.98 2.62 11.56
CA TYR A 129 -21.34 3.14 10.25
C TYR A 129 -20.11 3.05 9.33
N CYS A 130 -19.84 1.85 8.80
CA CYS A 130 -19.10 1.72 7.54
C CYS A 130 -20.12 1.96 6.43
N GLY A 131 -19.80 2.81 5.45
CA GLY A 131 -20.66 3.05 4.29
C GLY A 131 -21.17 1.74 3.69
N LYS A 132 -20.26 0.78 3.47
CA LYS A 132 -20.50 -0.66 3.27
C LYS A 132 -19.33 -1.48 3.83
N VAL A 133 -19.60 -2.68 4.35
CA VAL A 133 -18.58 -3.66 4.79
C VAL A 133 -17.61 -4.04 3.64
N GLU A 134 -18.08 -3.89 2.40
CA GLU A 134 -17.34 -4.12 1.17
C GLU A 134 -16.14 -3.18 1.03
N ASP A 135 -16.30 -1.88 1.31
CA ASP A 135 -15.23 -0.88 1.17
C ASP A 135 -14.02 -1.18 2.08
N PHE A 136 -14.28 -1.64 3.30
CA PHE A 136 -13.21 -2.02 4.23
C PHE A 136 -12.47 -3.28 3.79
N ARG A 137 -13.22 -4.26 3.26
CA ARG A 137 -12.62 -5.49 2.73
C ARG A 137 -11.74 -5.18 1.52
N GLU A 138 -12.23 -4.38 0.59
CA GLU A 138 -11.48 -3.94 -0.59
C GLU A 138 -10.21 -3.18 -0.18
N ALA A 139 -10.30 -2.33 0.85
CA ALA A 139 -9.13 -1.63 1.38
C ALA A 139 -8.06 -2.59 1.94
N VAL A 140 -8.46 -3.62 2.69
CA VAL A 140 -7.54 -4.65 3.20
C VAL A 140 -6.93 -5.46 2.04
N GLU A 141 -7.73 -5.85 1.06
CA GLU A 141 -7.25 -6.58 -0.12
C GLU A 141 -6.23 -5.74 -0.89
N TRP A 142 -6.51 -4.46 -1.14
CA TRP A 142 -5.57 -3.54 -1.78
C TRP A 142 -4.28 -3.38 -0.98
N LEU A 143 -4.37 -3.16 0.34
CA LEU A 143 -3.19 -2.98 1.20
C LEU A 143 -2.30 -4.22 1.20
N ASN A 144 -2.88 -5.43 1.19
CA ASN A 144 -2.12 -6.68 1.09
C ASN A 144 -1.30 -6.73 -0.21
N GLU A 145 -1.83 -6.25 -1.32
CA GLU A 145 -1.09 -6.20 -2.58
C GLU A 145 0.09 -5.22 -2.50
N VAL A 146 -0.07 -4.09 -1.80
CA VAL A 146 1.07 -3.20 -1.52
C VAL A 146 2.13 -3.92 -0.69
N PHE A 147 1.75 -4.67 0.34
CA PHE A 147 2.71 -5.48 1.10
C PHE A 147 3.42 -6.50 0.21
N TYR A 148 2.70 -7.26 -0.62
CA TYR A 148 3.30 -8.23 -1.54
C TYR A 148 4.24 -7.58 -2.56
N PHE A 149 3.92 -6.38 -3.04
CA PHE A 149 4.80 -5.61 -3.93
C PHE A 149 6.13 -5.30 -3.25
N PHE A 150 6.10 -4.84 -2.00
CA PHE A 150 7.33 -4.55 -1.27
C PHE A 150 8.12 -5.82 -0.93
N GLU A 151 7.45 -6.90 -0.51
CA GLU A 151 8.11 -8.19 -0.28
C GLU A 151 8.77 -8.74 -1.56
N PHE A 152 8.14 -8.56 -2.71
CA PHE A 152 8.73 -8.88 -4.00
C PHE A 152 9.99 -8.04 -4.27
N GLY A 153 9.92 -6.72 -4.06
CA GLY A 153 11.08 -5.82 -4.17
C GLY A 153 12.24 -6.21 -3.25
N ILE A 154 11.95 -6.52 -1.98
CA ILE A 154 12.96 -6.97 -1.01
C ILE A 154 13.65 -8.25 -1.52
N ARG A 155 12.89 -9.24 -2.02
CA ARG A 155 13.45 -10.47 -2.59
C ARG A 155 14.36 -10.21 -3.79
N LEU A 156 14.05 -9.20 -4.61
CA LEU A 156 14.90 -8.80 -5.73
C LEU A 156 16.18 -8.07 -5.27
N GLN A 157 16.08 -7.20 -4.25
CA GLN A 157 17.24 -6.55 -3.64
C GLN A 157 18.21 -7.58 -3.04
N GLU A 158 17.68 -8.58 -2.33
CA GLU A 158 18.49 -9.65 -1.72
C GLU A 158 19.21 -10.50 -2.79
N LYS A 159 18.67 -10.56 -4.00
CA LYS A 159 19.32 -11.19 -5.17
C LYS A 159 20.27 -10.25 -5.92
N GLY A 160 20.42 -9.00 -5.48
CA GLY A 160 21.28 -7.99 -6.12
C GLY A 160 20.75 -7.47 -7.45
N LEU A 161 19.44 -7.57 -7.70
CA LEU A 161 18.82 -7.20 -8.99
C LEU A 161 18.43 -5.72 -9.09
N LYS A 162 18.77 -4.89 -8.08
CA LYS A 162 18.58 -3.43 -8.09
C LYS A 162 17.17 -2.98 -8.53
N PRO A 163 16.11 -3.42 -7.81
CA PRO A 163 14.75 -3.06 -8.17
C PRO A 163 14.44 -1.58 -7.93
N PHE A 164 13.52 -1.02 -8.72
CA PHE A 164 13.00 0.32 -8.55
C PHE A 164 11.55 0.44 -9.07
N PRO A 165 10.73 1.37 -8.54
CA PRO A 165 9.39 1.60 -9.05
C PRO A 165 9.40 2.51 -10.29
N TYR A 166 8.68 2.11 -11.33
CA TYR A 166 8.29 2.94 -12.46
C TYR A 166 6.82 3.33 -12.31
N ILE A 167 6.54 4.63 -12.22
CA ILE A 167 5.20 5.15 -11.91
C ILE A 167 4.60 5.85 -13.14
N SER A 168 3.37 5.47 -13.49
CA SER A 168 2.54 6.07 -14.53
C SER A 168 1.24 6.54 -13.90
N TRP A 169 0.94 7.84 -13.93
CA TRP A 169 -0.22 8.43 -13.27
C TRP A 169 -0.87 9.53 -14.10
#